data_AF-A0A2P4Z0L9-F1
#
_entry.id   AF-A0A2P4Z0L9-F1
#
_cell.length_a   1.000
_cell.length_b   1.000
_cell.length_c   1.000
_cell.angle_alpha   90.00
_cell.angle_beta   90.00
_cell.angle_gamma   90.00
#
_symmetry.space_group_name_H-M   'P 1'
#
loop_
_entity.id
_entity.type
_entity.pdbx_description
1 polymer ?
#
loop_
_entity_poly.entity_id
_entity_poly.type
_entity_poly.pdbx_seq_one_letter_code
_entity_poly.pdbx_strand_id
1 'polypeptide(L)'
;MVEIYASESSEVGKQVNWNYVNKDSLLNINELDVTVLKEIYSEIIDFANKLAESNRIMEDYKDDEDILDAIDENEGIIKRKKEIIELIESRFKQLNREDLINESKLEIDCKDCNKNEDNDMEEYL
;
A
#
# COMPACT_ATOMS: atom_id res chain seq x y z
N MET A 1 7.41 -12.94 13.52
CA MET A 1 7.86 -11.55 13.41
C MET A 1 8.83 -11.52 12.24
N VAL A 2 8.51 -10.81 11.16
CA VAL A 2 9.40 -10.70 9.98
C VAL A 2 10.19 -9.41 10.17
N GLU A 3 11.49 -9.54 10.39
CA GLU A 3 12.40 -8.41 10.54
C GLU A 3 12.81 -7.92 9.15
N ILE A 4 12.48 -6.67 8.83
CA ILE A 4 12.92 -6.04 7.58
C ILE A 4 14.32 -5.47 7.84
N TYR A 5 15.34 -6.18 7.38
CA TYR A 5 16.73 -5.72 7.42
C TYR A 5 17.08 -5.04 6.10
N ALA A 6 17.39 -3.75 6.15
CA ALA A 6 18.14 -3.07 5.09
C ALA A 6 19.50 -2.68 5.68
N SER A 7 20.51 -3.54 5.51
CA SER A 7 21.89 -3.20 5.83
C SER A 7 22.87 -4.08 5.04
N GLU A 8 23.97 -3.45 4.61
CA GLU A 8 25.00 -3.84 3.64
C GLU A 8 25.83 -5.12 3.96
N SER A 9 25.30 -6.10 4.68
CA SER A 9 26.05 -7.31 5.05
C SER A 9 25.21 -8.56 5.28
N SER A 10 24.22 -8.83 4.42
CA SER A 10 23.37 -10.01 4.60
C SER A 10 22.99 -10.63 3.26
N GLU A 11 23.02 -11.96 3.25
CA GLU A 11 22.64 -12.89 2.18
C GLU A 11 21.86 -12.26 1.01
N VAL A 12 22.51 -12.20 -0.15
CA VAL A 12 21.92 -11.81 -1.43
C VAL A 12 20.55 -12.47 -1.62
N GLY A 13 19.47 -11.68 -1.64
CA GLY A 13 18.25 -12.04 -2.36
C GLY A 13 17.08 -12.66 -1.58
N LYS A 14 16.81 -12.29 -0.32
CA LYS A 14 15.46 -12.53 0.23
C LYS A 14 14.50 -11.46 -0.29
N GLN A 15 13.80 -11.79 -1.38
CA GLN A 15 12.70 -10.98 -1.90
C GLN A 15 11.69 -10.75 -0.77
N VAL A 16 11.50 -9.50 -0.37
CA VAL A 16 10.52 -9.14 0.67
C VAL A 16 9.14 -9.45 0.13
N ASN A 17 8.40 -10.32 0.82
CA ASN A 17 7.01 -10.58 0.47
C ASN A 17 6.13 -9.46 1.03
N TRP A 18 5.92 -8.43 0.21
CA TRP A 18 5.14 -7.27 0.59
C TRP A 18 3.67 -7.62 0.88
N ASN A 19 3.08 -8.74 0.44
CA ASN A 19 1.67 -9.07 0.74
C ASN A 19 1.37 -9.16 2.26
N TYR A 20 2.34 -9.62 3.05
CA TYR A 20 2.17 -9.88 4.48
C TYR A 20 2.73 -8.79 5.39
N VAL A 21 3.48 -7.83 4.84
CA VAL A 21 4.04 -6.72 5.61
C VAL A 21 2.92 -5.73 5.98
N ASN A 22 2.85 -5.36 7.25
CA ASN A 22 1.88 -4.40 7.80
C ASN A 22 2.61 -3.33 8.62
N LYS A 23 1.88 -2.34 9.17
CA LYS A 23 2.48 -1.29 10.00
C LYS A 23 3.25 -1.82 11.22
N ASP A 24 2.80 -2.94 11.80
CA ASP A 24 3.45 -3.57 12.95
C ASP A 24 4.79 -4.22 12.58
N SER A 25 5.07 -4.37 11.28
CA SER A 25 6.38 -4.81 10.79
C SER A 25 7.44 -3.70 10.86
N LEU A 26 7.04 -2.45 11.12
CA LEU A 26 7.91 -1.27 11.25
C LEU A 26 7.91 -0.66 12.66
N LEU A 27 7.78 -1.50 13.71
CA LEU A 27 7.79 -1.02 15.10
C LEU A 27 9.08 -0.25 15.48
N ASN A 28 10.20 -0.58 14.84
CA ASN A 28 11.49 0.07 15.01
C ASN A 28 11.73 1.22 14.01
N ILE A 29 10.69 1.79 13.39
CA ILE A 29 10.83 2.85 12.38
C ILE A 29 11.68 4.06 12.84
N ASN A 30 11.66 4.34 14.15
CA ASN A 30 12.43 5.44 14.73
C ASN A 30 13.94 5.19 14.74
N GLU A 31 14.36 3.92 14.65
CA GLU A 31 15.75 3.47 14.66
C GLU A 31 16.31 3.30 13.24
N LEU A 32 15.46 3.31 12.21
CA LEU A 32 15.86 3.17 10.82
C LEU A 32 16.50 4.45 10.28
N ASP A 33 17.56 4.29 9.48
CA ASP A 33 18.18 5.39 8.75
C ASP A 33 17.24 5.96 7.68
N VAL A 34 17.41 7.23 7.35
CA VAL A 34 16.61 7.92 6.31
C VAL A 34 16.72 7.23 4.95
N THR A 35 17.89 6.69 4.61
CA THR A 35 18.12 5.96 3.35
C THR A 35 17.28 4.69 3.30
N VAL A 36 17.24 3.94 4.40
CA VAL A 36 16.44 2.73 4.55
C VAL A 36 14.94 3.05 4.48
N LEU A 37 14.52 4.09 5.18
CA LEU A 37 13.13 4.56 5.14
C LEU A 37 12.71 4.94 3.72
N LYS A 38 13.60 5.61 2.96
CA LYS A 38 13.37 5.98 1.57
C LYS A 38 13.22 4.76 0.66
N GLU A 39 14.10 3.76 0.82
CA GLU A 39 14.03 2.52 0.05
C GLU A 39 12.71 1.77 0.30
N ILE A 40 12.35 1.56 1.57
CA ILE A 40 11.08 0.95 1.97
C ILE A 40 9.89 1.75 1.42
N TYR A 41 9.94 3.08 1.49
CA TYR A 41 8.89 3.95 0.97
C TYR A 41 8.66 3.75 -0.53
N SER A 42 9.73 3.79 -1.33
CA SER A 42 9.66 3.60 -2.77
C SER A 42 9.18 2.19 -3.16
N GLU A 43 9.67 1.15 -2.48
CA GLU A 43 9.25 -0.23 -2.76
C GLU A 43 7.76 -0.48 -2.45
N ILE A 44 7.27 0.05 -1.33
CA ILE A 44 5.86 -0.11 -0.94
C ILE A 44 4.94 0.64 -1.91
N ILE A 45 5.34 1.81 -2.38
CA ILE A 45 4.59 2.56 -3.38
C ILE A 45 4.54 1.81 -4.71
N ASP A 46 5.69 1.34 -5.20
CA ASP A 46 5.75 0.56 -6.44
C ASP A 46 4.88 -0.72 -6.35
N PHE A 47 4.97 -1.44 -5.23
CA PHE A 47 4.15 -2.62 -4.98
C PHE A 47 2.65 -2.28 -4.95
N ALA A 48 2.24 -1.22 -4.23
CA ALA A 48 0.85 -0.82 -4.16
C ALA A 48 0.30 -0.36 -5.53
N ASN A 49 1.10 0.37 -6.32
CA ASN A 49 0.73 0.80 -7.66
C ASN A 49 0.55 -0.41 -8.61
N LYS A 50 1.46 -1.40 -8.56
CA LYS A 50 1.32 -2.65 -9.33
C LYS A 50 0.06 -3.41 -8.97
N LEU A 51 -0.29 -3.44 -7.68
CA LEU A 51 -1.49 -4.11 -7.21
C LEU A 51 -2.77 -3.38 -7.66
N ALA A 52 -2.77 -2.05 -7.63
CA ALA A 52 -3.86 -1.23 -8.16
C ALA A 52 -4.04 -1.41 -9.68
N GLU A 53 -2.95 -1.44 -10.45
CA GLU A 53 -3.02 -1.70 -11.88
C GLU A 53 -3.50 -3.13 -12.17
N SER A 54 -3.10 -4.11 -11.34
CA SER A 54 -3.65 -5.47 -11.40
C SER A 54 -5.16 -5.47 -11.20
N ASN A 55 -5.67 -4.78 -10.18
CA ASN A 55 -7.12 -4.66 -9.95
C ASN A 55 -7.82 -4.00 -11.13
N ARG A 56 -7.23 -2.94 -11.70
CA ARG A 56 -7.79 -2.26 -12.87
C ARG A 56 -7.89 -3.18 -14.09
N ILE A 57 -6.94 -4.09 -14.30
CA ILE A 57 -7.01 -5.10 -15.37
C ILE A 57 -8.06 -6.17 -15.04
N MET A 58 -8.17 -6.57 -13.76
CA MET A 58 -9.13 -7.56 -13.29
C MET A 58 -10.59 -7.09 -13.35
N GLU A 59 -10.85 -5.78 -13.24
CA GLU A 59 -12.20 -5.19 -13.37
C GLU A 59 -12.89 -5.54 -14.70
N ASP A 60 -12.13 -5.77 -15.77
CA ASP A 60 -12.68 -6.23 -17.07
C ASP A 60 -13.28 -7.65 -17.00
N TYR A 61 -12.99 -8.40 -15.92
CA TYR A 61 -13.41 -9.78 -15.68
C TYR A 61 -14.25 -9.94 -14.41
N LYS A 62 -14.78 -8.84 -13.86
CA LYS A 62 -15.55 -8.83 -12.61
C LYS A 62 -16.88 -9.62 -12.62
N ASP A 63 -17.29 -10.12 -13.78
CA ASP A 63 -18.45 -11.02 -13.87
C ASP A 63 -18.11 -12.43 -13.32
N ASP A 64 -16.82 -12.70 -13.08
CA ASP A 64 -16.31 -13.87 -12.37
C ASP A 64 -16.17 -13.56 -10.87
N GLU A 65 -16.86 -14.34 -10.03
CA GLU A 65 -16.87 -14.19 -8.57
C GLU A 65 -15.48 -14.39 -7.97
N ASP A 66 -14.67 -15.32 -8.52
CA ASP A 66 -13.30 -15.55 -8.05
C ASP A 66 -12.40 -14.33 -8.32
N ILE A 67 -12.70 -13.58 -9.38
CA ILE A 67 -11.97 -12.35 -9.73
C ILE A 67 -12.39 -11.20 -8.82
N LEU A 68 -13.68 -11.08 -8.49
CA LEU A 68 -14.18 -10.10 -7.53
C LEU A 68 -13.52 -10.28 -6.15
N ASP A 69 -13.49 -11.52 -5.65
CA ASP A 69 -12.83 -11.84 -4.38
C ASP A 69 -11.34 -11.47 -4.39
N ALA A 70 -10.65 -11.70 -5.52
CA ALA A 70 -9.24 -11.32 -5.68
C ALA A 70 -9.03 -9.79 -5.71
N ILE A 71 -9.93 -9.03 -6.33
CA ILE A 71 -9.91 -7.57 -6.33
C ILE A 71 -10.05 -7.05 -4.88
N ASP A 72 -11.03 -7.58 -4.15
CA ASP A 72 -11.30 -7.20 -2.75
C ASP A 72 -10.11 -7.53 -1.83
N GLU A 73 -9.48 -8.71 -2.00
CA GLU A 73 -8.27 -9.07 -1.25
C GLU A 73 -7.13 -8.08 -1.54
N ASN A 74 -6.93 -7.74 -2.82
CA ASN A 74 -5.91 -6.79 -3.26
C ASN A 74 -6.17 -5.38 -2.70
N GLU A 75 -7.41 -4.91 -2.65
CA GLU A 75 -7.77 -3.64 -2.01
C GLU A 75 -7.42 -3.65 -0.52
N GLY A 76 -7.68 -4.77 0.17
CA GLY A 76 -7.29 -4.96 1.56
C GLY A 76 -5.77 -4.92 1.78
N ILE A 77 -4.98 -5.41 0.81
CA ILE A 77 -3.52 -5.28 0.82
C ILE A 77 -3.11 -3.82 0.59
N ILE A 78 -3.66 -3.14 -0.43
CA ILE A 78 -3.37 -1.73 -0.75
C ILE A 78 -3.64 -0.84 0.47
N LYS A 79 -4.77 -1.04 1.17
CA LYS A 79 -5.10 -0.29 2.38
C LYS A 79 -4.03 -0.43 3.45
N ARG A 80 -3.54 -1.65 3.71
CA ARG A 80 -2.43 -1.89 4.64
C ARG A 80 -1.12 -1.23 4.20
N LYS A 81 -0.90 -1.07 2.88
CA LYS A 81 0.26 -0.34 2.35
C LYS A 81 0.17 1.15 2.55
N LYS A 82 -1.02 1.72 2.38
CA LYS A 82 -1.28 3.13 2.71
C LYS A 82 -0.95 3.45 4.17
N GLU A 83 -1.33 2.58 5.11
CA GLU A 83 -0.97 2.75 6.53
C GLU A 83 0.55 2.79 6.78
N ILE A 84 1.32 1.98 6.04
CA ILE A 84 2.79 2.00 6.14
C ILE A 84 3.37 3.27 5.52
N ILE A 85 2.88 3.68 4.35
CA ILE A 85 3.28 4.92 3.67
C ILE A 85 3.08 6.10 4.62
N GLU A 86 1.90 6.23 5.23
CA GLU A 86 1.60 7.29 6.20
C GLU A 86 2.53 7.29 7.41
N LEU A 87 2.88 6.11 7.92
CA LEU A 87 3.84 5.95 9.03
C LEU A 87 5.23 6.48 8.63
N ILE A 88 5.70 6.16 7.43
CA ILE A 88 6.99 6.60 6.92
C ILE A 88 6.97 8.11 6.61
N GLU A 89 5.90 8.65 6.04
CA GLU A 89 5.74 10.08 5.82
C GLU A 89 5.73 10.88 7.13
N SER A 90 5.07 10.36 8.16
CA SER A 90 5.11 10.93 9.51
C SER A 90 6.54 10.97 10.05
N ARG A 91 7.32 9.90 9.80
CA ARG A 91 8.73 9.85 10.19
C ARG A 91 9.58 10.86 9.41
N PHE A 92 9.37 11.01 8.11
CA PHE A 92 10.06 12.04 7.31
C PHE A 92 9.75 13.45 7.81
N LYS A 93 8.49 13.75 8.15
CA LYS A 93 8.10 15.04 8.76
C LYS A 93 8.82 15.29 10.08
N GLN A 94 8.92 14.29 10.96
CA GLN A 94 9.66 14.42 12.23
C GLN A 94 11.15 14.70 12.02
N LEU A 95 11.72 14.23 10.90
CA LEU A 95 13.12 14.44 10.53
C LEU A 95 13.33 15.72 9.70
N ASN A 96 12.27 16.51 9.44
CA ASN A 96 12.28 17.66 8.52
C ASN A 96 12.76 17.29 7.11
N ARG A 97 12.30 16.13 6.61
CA ARG A 97 12.64 15.56 5.30
C ARG A 97 11.41 15.40 4.40
N GLU A 98 10.51 16.37 4.41
CA GLU A 98 9.34 16.39 3.51
C GLU A 98 9.73 16.45 2.02
N ASP A 99 10.98 16.78 1.69
CA ASP A 99 11.54 16.66 0.36
C ASP A 99 11.34 15.24 -0.21
N LEU A 100 11.48 14.21 0.63
CA LEU A 100 11.42 12.81 0.22
C LEU A 100 10.00 12.29 -0.07
N ILE A 101 8.98 12.93 0.49
CA ILE A 101 7.56 12.56 0.27
C ILE A 101 7.13 12.87 -1.17
N ASN A 102 7.72 13.91 -1.77
CA ASN A 102 7.30 14.37 -3.09
C ASN A 102 7.94 13.59 -4.25
N GLU A 103 8.93 12.75 -3.98
CA GLU A 103 9.67 11.99 -5.00
C GLU A 103 9.00 10.70 -5.44
N SER A 104 8.10 10.14 -4.63
CA SER A 104 7.33 8.94 -4.95
C SER A 104 5.93 9.17 -4.43
N LYS A 105 4.98 9.46 -5.32
CA LYS A 105 3.57 9.60 -4.96
C LYS A 105 2.85 8.31 -5.27
N LEU A 106 2.02 7.88 -4.32
CA LEU A 106 1.03 6.87 -4.59
C LEU A 106 0.08 7.40 -5.67
N GLU A 107 0.05 6.76 -6.83
CA GLU A 107 -0.79 7.19 -7.96
C GLU A 107 -2.21 6.63 -7.87
N ILE A 108 -2.52 5.98 -6.75
CA ILE A 108 -3.81 5.38 -6.40
C ILE A 108 -4.69 6.44 -5.75
N ASP A 109 -4.87 7.56 -6.45
CA ASP A 109 -5.80 8.60 -6.03
C ASP A 109 -7.21 8.23 -6.52
N CYS A 110 -8.10 8.08 -5.54
CA CYS A 110 -9.49 7.65 -5.60
C CYS A 110 -10.25 8.04 -6.88
N LYS A 111 -10.30 7.13 -7.84
CA LYS A 111 -11.48 7.00 -8.71
C LYS A 111 -12.18 5.74 -8.23
N ASP A 112 -13.42 5.89 -7.78
CA ASP A 112 -14.37 4.84 -7.39
C ASP A 112 -14.73 4.70 -5.90
N CYS A 113 -14.82 5.82 -5.17
CA CYS A 113 -15.82 5.94 -4.10
C CYS A 113 -17.03 6.81 -4.49
N ASN A 114 -17.27 6.97 -5.79
CA ASN A 114 -18.56 7.41 -6.33
C ASN A 114 -19.21 6.23 -7.06
N LYS A 115 -19.62 5.19 -6.31
CA LYS A 115 -20.71 4.32 -6.74
C LYS A 115 -21.93 4.69 -5.90
N ASN A 116 -22.63 5.69 -6.44
CA ASN A 116 -24.06 5.99 -6.32
C ASN A 116 -24.67 6.23 -4.92
N GLU A 117 -24.95 7.51 -4.69
CA GLU A 117 -26.23 7.95 -4.11
C GLU A 117 -27.42 7.22 -4.77
N ASP A 118 -28.49 7.08 -4.00
CA ASP A 118 -29.86 6.74 -4.40
C ASP A 118 -30.17 5.26 -4.73
N ASN A 119 -30.64 4.56 -3.70
CA ASN A 119 -31.93 3.87 -3.78
C ASN A 119 -32.53 3.77 -2.36
N ASP A 120 -33.09 4.89 -1.89
CA ASP A 120 -34.32 4.83 -1.09
C ASP A 120 -35.36 4.13 -1.96
N MET A 121 -35.47 2.80 -1.83
CA MET A 121 -36.60 2.07 -2.39
C MET A 121 -37.79 2.30 -1.45
N GLU A 122 -38.48 3.42 -1.72
CA GLU A 122 -39.88 3.58 -1.35
C GLU A 122 -40.70 2.38 -1.85
N GLU A 123 -41.62 1.97 -0.99
CA GLU A 123 -42.96 1.45 -1.32
C GLU A 123 -43.08 0.07 -1.98
N TYR A 124 -43.50 -0.91 -1.17
CA TYR A 124 -44.59 -1.80 -1.58
C TYR A 124 -45.57 -2.03 -0.41
N LEU A 125 -46.70 -1.31 -0.52
CA LEU A 125 -48.08 -1.59 -0.06
C LEU A 125 -48.31 -2.44 1.21
#